data_AF-A0A953PSH7-F1
#
_entry.id   AF-A0A953PSH7-F1
#
_cell.length_a   1.000
_cell.length_b   1.000
_cell.length_c   1.000
_cell.angle_alpha   90.00
_cell.angle_beta   90.00
_cell.angle_gamma   90.00
#
_symmetry.space_group_name_H-M   'P 1'
#
loop_
_entity.id
_entity.type
_entity.pdbx_description
1 polymer ?
#
loop_
_entity_poly.entity_id
_entity_poly.type
_entity_poly.pdbx_seq_one_letter_code
_entity_poly.pdbx_strand_id
1 'polypeptide(L)' 'MLEYTQADSPLRKHLLTEPFCAAEGYVKIPDKPGLGVEVNPDVVARYRVA' A
#
# COMPACT_ATOMS: atom_id res chain seq x y z
N MET A 1 -9.62 6.64 13.96
CA MET A 1 -10.24 6.85 12.64
C MET A 1 -9.12 6.90 11.61
N LEU A 2 -9.19 6.09 10.55
CA LEU A 2 -8.18 6.00 9.49
C LEU A 2 -8.76 6.62 8.21
N GLU A 3 -8.06 7.58 7.61
CA GLU A 3 -8.39 8.05 6.27
C GLU A 3 -7.99 7.00 5.24
N TYR A 4 -8.89 6.69 4.31
CA TYR A 4 -8.67 5.67 3.29
C TYR A 4 -9.07 6.19 1.91
N THR A 5 -8.08 6.48 1.07
CA THR A 5 -8.33 6.97 -0.29
C THR A 5 -8.95 5.90 -1.19
N GLN A 6 -9.99 6.28 -1.95
CA GLN A 6 -10.62 5.49 -3.01
C GLN A 6 -10.21 5.96 -4.41
N ALA A 7 -9.35 6.98 -4.50
CA ALA A 7 -8.87 7.49 -5.78
C ALA A 7 -8.09 6.42 -6.54
N ASP A 8 -8.11 6.51 -7.88
CA ASP A 8 -7.28 5.65 -8.71
C ASP A 8 -5.81 6.12 -8.66
N SER A 9 -5.09 5.66 -7.64
CA SER A 9 -3.67 5.96 -7.44
C SER A 9 -2.84 4.70 -7.67
N PRO A 10 -2.02 4.65 -8.74
CA PRO A 10 -1.16 3.51 -9.02
C PRO A 10 -0.21 3.18 -7.87
N LEU A 11 0.31 4.19 -7.18
CA LEU A 11 1.16 3.97 -6.01
C LEU A 11 0.38 3.34 -4.87
N ARG A 12 -0.82 3.84 -4.56
CA ARG A 12 -1.67 3.27 -3.50
C ARG A 12 -2.08 1.83 -3.79
N LYS A 13 -2.32 1.49 -5.05
CA LYS A 13 -2.83 0.17 -5.47
C LYS A 13 -1.73 -0.86 -5.69
N HIS A 14 -0.52 -0.44 -6.07
CA HIS A 14 0.50 -1.36 -6.59
C HIS A 14 1.88 -1.24 -5.95
N LEU A 15 2.19 -0.20 -5.18
CA LEU A 15 3.52 -0.03 -4.60
C LEU A 15 3.89 -1.15 -3.62
N LEU A 16 2.91 -1.71 -2.93
CA LEU A 16 3.13 -2.82 -1.99
C LEU A 16 2.85 -4.15 -2.70
N THR A 17 3.63 -5.18 -2.37
CA THR A 17 3.36 -6.55 -2.82
C THR A 17 2.03 -7.08 -2.25
N GLU A 18 1.69 -6.65 -1.04
CA GLU A 18 0.43 -6.92 -0.34
C GLU A 18 -0.29 -5.58 -0.02
N PRO A 19 -1.24 -5.11 -0.87
CA PRO A 19 -1.95 -3.86 -0.62
C PRO A 19 -2.88 -3.93 0.59
N PHE A 20 -3.00 -2.81 1.32
CA PHE A 20 -4.04 -2.66 2.34
C PHE A 20 -5.43 -2.67 1.70
N CYS A 21 -6.30 -3.53 2.23
CA CYS A 21 -7.71 -3.63 1.87
C CYS A 21 -8.58 -3.29 3.08
N ALA A 22 -9.54 -2.40 2.89
CA ALA A 22 -10.61 -2.18 3.86
C ALA A 22 -11.66 -3.30 3.72
N ALA A 23 -11.94 -4.01 4.79
CA ALA A 23 -13.00 -5.02 4.89
C ALA A 23 -13.90 -4.66 6.06
N GLU A 24 -15.22 -4.62 5.82
CA GLU A 24 -16.23 -4.29 6.84
C GLU A 24 -15.97 -2.96 7.57
N GLY A 25 -15.36 -1.99 6.89
CA GLY A 25 -15.01 -0.69 7.45
C GLY A 25 -13.69 -0.66 8.22
N TYR A 26 -12.93 -1.75 8.26
CA TYR A 26 -11.66 -1.86 8.98
C TYR A 26 -10.50 -2.23 8.05
N VAL A 27 -9.30 -1.77 8.41
CA VAL A 27 -8.04 -2.19 7.77
C VAL A 27 -7.23 -2.95 8.81
N LYS A 28 -6.75 -4.13 8.45
CA LYS A 28 -5.90 -4.94 9.34
C LYS A 28 -4.52 -4.29 9.46
N ILE A 29 -4.05 -4.15 10.69
CA ILE A 29 -2.67 -3.73 10.98
C ILE A 29 -1.76 -4.96 10.80
N PRO A 30 -0.69 -4.88 9.99
CA PRO A 30 0.26 -5.97 9.84
C PRO A 30 1.05 -6.23 11.12
N ASP A 31 1.49 -7.47 11.31
CA ASP A 31 2.29 -7.95 12.44
C ASP A 31 3.77 -8.20 12.06
N LYS A 32 4.14 -7.99 10.80
CA LYS A 32 5.52 -8.09 10.31
C LYS A 32 6.39 -6.94 10.87
N PRO A 33 7.71 -7.13 11.06
CA PRO A 33 8.60 -6.10 11.60
C PRO A 33 8.60 -4.77 10.82
N GLY A 34 8.98 -3.69 11.50
CA GLY A 34 9.07 -2.36 10.89
C GLY A 34 7.70 -1.80 10.51
N LEU A 35 7.55 -1.30 9.29
CA LEU A 35 6.25 -0.83 8.76
C LEU A 35 5.29 -1.99 8.42
N GLY A 36 5.77 -3.23 8.46
CA GLY A 36 4.96 -4.42 8.23
C GLY A 36 4.53 -4.62 6.77
N VAL A 37 5.24 -4.02 5.81
CA VAL A 37 4.95 -4.07 4.38
C VAL A 37 6.20 -4.38 3.57
N GLU A 38 6.01 -4.87 2.35
CA GLU A 38 7.08 -5.08 1.38
C GLU A 38 6.76 -4.31 0.10
N VAL A 39 7.78 -3.64 -0.45
CA VAL A 39 7.65 -2.76 -1.63
C VAL A 39 7.88 -3.58 -2.89
N ASN A 40 7.04 -3.36 -3.91
CA ASN A 40 7.22 -3.90 -5.24
C ASN A 40 8.30 -3.09 -5.99
N PRO A 41 9.48 -3.67 -6.27
CA PRO A 41 10.59 -2.96 -6.91
C PRO A 41 10.27 -2.53 -8.35
N ASP A 42 9.41 -3.24 -9.06
CA ASP A 42 9.03 -2.91 -10.44
C ASP A 42 8.22 -1.61 -10.50
N VAL A 43 7.34 -1.41 -9.52
CA VAL A 43 6.55 -0.18 -9.40
C VAL A 43 7.44 1.00 -9.03
N VAL A 44 8.43 0.79 -8.15
CA VAL A 44 9.43 1.82 -7.85
C VAL A 44 10.22 2.19 -9.11
N ALA A 45 10.73 1.20 -9.85
CA ALA A 45 11.47 1.44 -11.08
C ALA A 45 10.67 2.24 -12.12
N ARG A 46 9.36 1.98 -12.20
CA ARG A 46 8.43 2.66 -13.11
C ARG A 46 8.13 4.10 -12.73
N TYR A 47 7.97 4.41 -11.44
CA TYR A 47 7.46 5.70 -10.96
C TYR A 47 8.52 6.59 -10.30
N ARG A 48 9.78 6.16 -10.18
CA ARG A 48 10.88 6.99 -9.67
C ARG A 48 11.04 8.28 -10.49
N VAL A 49 11.34 9.37 -9.81
CA VAL A 49 11.68 10.67 -10.40
C VAL A 49 13.15 10.96 -10.12
N ALA A 50 13.83 11.61 -11.06
CA ALA A 50 15.25 11.98 -10.97
C ALA A 50 15.49 13.17 -10.03
#